data_AF-L0AZB5-F1
#
_entry.id   AF-L0AZB5-F1
#
_cell.length_a   1.000
_cell.length_b   1.000
_cell.length_c   1.000
_cell.angle_alpha   90.00
_cell.angle_beta   90.00
_cell.angle_gamma   90.00
#
_symmetry.space_group_name_H-M   'P 1'
#
loop_
_entity.id
_entity.type
_entity.pdbx_description
1 polymer ?
#
loop_
_entity_poly.entity_id
_entity_poly.type
_entity_poly.pdbx_seq_one_letter_code
_entity_poly.pdbx_strand_id
1 'polypeptide(L)'
;MVLDSLKTINGSSAISCDTIASRLTERLESLSFDGPLAEALQNGHFYKSNNVGSPHCSLEIEVRLGFIQDSRSDLRFRLPLLSDTLLSNHAPVRFVPGVSEAQYKHAKSLLTELSGAENLKGNEWTVRNNECTLNRFFDIPGFDQPIRISTSVDSKDGRSLNNNSREAIRKVKLLSWNVSSKTAYEIDNLQEEEEQEYTDNTLDYRIAVNLEYDVSLTTLPTTAHAKYCRRKKRDSFAHNSAGIRFDLTQTEETGDTQFSQKQGQSYEIELELSGNTVIGILTNEKLSPNDRLLKLKYYCSGLVRTTRYIRDYITTRGDDVLSGNTNVNSFHNKLGLADLRFAVQSDESADRYKTFVSPQLPLIGDYLFRTVAYDQEKDPKLSHNLESYKEKIEEIPGPFVVKVDSTGHKYVTKAER
;
A
#
# COMPACT_ATOMS: atom_id res chain seq x y z
N MET A 1 -10.81 29.14 -10.68
CA MET A 1 -10.95 28.20 -11.81
C MET A 1 -10.50 26.80 -11.39
N VAL A 2 -11.14 26.22 -10.38
CA VAL A 2 -10.91 24.83 -9.96
C VAL A 2 -12.25 24.12 -10.08
N LEU A 3 -12.57 23.72 -11.31
CA LEU A 3 -13.76 22.95 -11.65
C LEU A 3 -13.30 21.82 -12.59
N ASP A 4 -13.62 20.59 -12.20
CA ASP A 4 -13.64 19.35 -13.00
C ASP A 4 -12.36 18.55 -13.32
N SER A 5 -11.38 18.49 -12.41
CA SER A 5 -10.31 17.46 -12.51
C SER A 5 -10.66 16.10 -11.88
N LEU A 6 -11.89 15.91 -11.40
CA LEU A 6 -12.22 14.86 -10.40
C LEU A 6 -12.71 13.50 -10.93
N LYS A 7 -12.68 13.19 -12.23
CA LYS A 7 -13.29 11.92 -12.73
C LYS A 7 -12.55 11.11 -13.78
N THR A 8 -11.27 11.38 -14.05
CA THR A 8 -10.49 10.52 -14.94
C THR A 8 -9.07 10.34 -14.42
N ILE A 9 -8.84 9.24 -13.70
CA ILE A 9 -7.51 8.67 -13.63
C ILE A 9 -7.26 8.08 -15.02
N ASN A 10 -6.57 8.86 -15.86
CA ASN A 10 -6.07 8.36 -17.13
C ASN A 10 -5.20 7.14 -16.86
N GLY A 11 -5.46 6.04 -17.55
CA GLY A 11 -4.65 4.82 -17.55
C GLY A 11 -3.30 5.00 -18.24
N SER A 12 -2.68 6.17 -18.11
CA SER A 12 -1.38 6.48 -18.69
C SER A 12 -0.27 6.05 -17.72
N SER A 13 0.46 5.01 -18.15
CA SER A 13 1.90 4.76 -17.94
C SER A 13 2.45 4.78 -16.51
N ALA A 14 3.02 3.63 -16.11
CA ALA A 14 4.04 3.44 -15.07
C ALA A 14 4.28 4.61 -14.09
N ILE A 15 3.85 4.46 -12.84
CA ILE A 15 3.92 5.53 -11.84
C ILE A 15 5.12 5.27 -10.91
N SER A 16 6.08 6.21 -10.86
CA SER A 16 7.22 6.14 -9.93
C SER A 16 6.74 6.17 -8.46
N CYS A 17 7.57 5.70 -7.51
CA CYS A 17 7.29 5.82 -6.06
C CYS A 17 6.85 7.24 -5.72
N ASP A 18 7.58 8.18 -6.31
CA ASP A 18 7.53 9.60 -6.05
C ASP A 18 6.21 10.20 -6.55
N THR A 19 5.62 9.67 -7.61
CA THR A 19 4.31 10.09 -8.09
C THR A 19 3.18 9.56 -7.21
N ILE A 20 3.20 8.29 -6.75
CA ILE A 20 2.17 7.78 -5.80
C ILE A 20 2.21 8.59 -4.49
N ALA A 21 3.41 8.82 -3.97
CA ALA A 21 3.61 9.63 -2.76
C ALA A 21 3.17 11.09 -2.94
N SER A 22 3.49 11.71 -4.10
CA SER A 22 3.05 13.08 -4.42
C SER A 22 1.52 13.16 -4.50
N ARG A 23 0.87 12.20 -5.17
CA ARG A 23 -0.59 12.13 -5.24
C ARG A 23 -1.23 11.93 -3.87
N LEU A 24 -0.66 11.05 -3.03
CA LEU A 24 -1.17 10.85 -1.68
C LEU A 24 -1.06 12.14 -0.87
N THR A 25 0.03 12.89 -1.03
CA THR A 25 0.27 14.18 -0.39
C THR A 25 -0.76 15.22 -0.81
N GLU A 26 -0.93 15.43 -2.12
CA GLU A 26 -1.96 16.32 -2.69
C GLU A 26 -3.36 15.93 -2.19
N ARG A 27 -3.63 14.62 -2.09
CA ARG A 27 -4.94 14.14 -1.66
C ARG A 27 -5.19 14.36 -0.17
N LEU A 28 -4.20 14.14 0.69
CA LEU A 28 -4.30 14.42 2.12
C LEU A 28 -4.51 15.92 2.37
N GLU A 29 -3.80 16.78 1.63
CA GLU A 29 -4.00 18.22 1.69
C GLU A 29 -5.41 18.61 1.21
N SER A 30 -5.85 18.08 0.07
CA SER A 30 -7.22 18.30 -0.44
C SER A 30 -8.31 17.88 0.55
N LEU A 31 -8.16 16.73 1.21
CA LEU A 31 -9.09 16.25 2.24
C LEU A 31 -9.11 17.15 3.48
N SER A 32 -8.07 17.96 3.72
CA SER A 32 -8.04 18.90 4.84
C SER A 32 -8.84 20.19 4.58
N PHE A 33 -9.17 20.47 3.32
CA PHE A 33 -9.95 21.65 2.94
C PHE A 33 -11.45 21.38 2.83
N ASP A 34 -11.85 20.15 2.49
CA ASP A 34 -13.25 19.77 2.34
C ASP A 34 -13.53 18.32 2.75
N GLY A 35 -14.76 18.05 3.18
CA GLY A 35 -15.24 16.73 3.59
C GLY A 35 -14.97 16.38 5.07
N PRO A 36 -15.09 15.09 5.44
CA PRO A 36 -15.12 14.68 6.85
C PRO A 36 -13.82 14.95 7.62
N LEU A 37 -12.67 14.99 6.93
CA LEU A 37 -11.39 15.35 7.58
C LEU A 37 -11.33 16.85 7.89
N ALA A 38 -11.72 17.70 6.94
CA ALA A 38 -11.80 19.15 7.16
C ALA A 38 -12.75 19.50 8.33
N GLU A 39 -13.92 18.86 8.39
CA GLU A 39 -14.86 19.01 9.49
C GLU A 39 -14.25 18.58 10.84
N ALA A 40 -13.58 17.42 10.89
CA ALA A 40 -12.93 16.93 12.09
C ALA A 40 -11.79 17.86 12.57
N LEU A 41 -11.04 18.46 11.63
CA LEU A 41 -9.99 19.44 11.93
C LEU A 41 -10.58 20.73 12.51
N GLN A 42 -11.62 21.28 11.87
CA GLN A 42 -12.28 22.52 12.31
C GLN A 42 -12.94 22.39 13.68
N ASN A 43 -13.55 21.24 13.95
CA ASN A 43 -14.23 20.96 15.23
C ASN A 43 -13.28 20.45 16.32
N GLY A 44 -11.99 20.31 16.02
CA GLY A 44 -10.98 19.87 17.00
C GLY A 44 -11.14 18.44 17.49
N HIS A 45 -11.74 17.54 16.69
CA HIS A 45 -12.02 16.15 17.07
C HIS A 45 -10.74 15.31 17.36
N PHE A 46 -9.57 15.75 16.86
CA PHE A 46 -8.28 15.09 17.11
C PHE A 46 -7.66 15.42 18.47
N TYR A 47 -8.20 16.40 19.18
CA TYR A 47 -7.70 16.81 20.49
C TYR A 47 -8.71 16.36 21.55
N LYS A 48 -8.23 15.70 22.60
CA LYS A 48 -9.09 15.37 23.76
C LYS A 48 -9.56 16.68 24.41
N SER A 49 -10.74 17.13 24.03
CA SER A 49 -11.37 18.29 24.64
C SER A 49 -11.84 17.94 26.05
N ASN A 50 -11.74 18.90 26.97
CA ASN A 50 -12.33 18.78 28.31
C ASN A 50 -13.87 18.82 28.27
N ASN A 51 -14.47 19.12 27.11
CA ASN A 51 -15.91 19.09 26.93
C ASN A 51 -16.39 17.64 26.82
N VAL A 52 -16.99 17.18 27.92
CA VAL A 52 -17.68 15.89 28.01
C VAL A 52 -18.70 15.78 26.88
N GLY A 53 -18.43 14.91 25.89
CA GLY A 53 -19.36 14.59 24.81
C GLY A 53 -18.94 15.01 23.40
N SER A 54 -17.81 15.72 23.20
CA SER A 54 -17.30 15.95 21.84
C SER A 54 -16.76 14.64 21.24
N PRO A 55 -17.11 14.28 19.99
CA PRO A 55 -16.60 13.08 19.36
C PRO A 55 -15.08 13.21 19.16
N HIS A 56 -14.34 12.22 19.65
CA HIS A 56 -12.90 12.12 19.44
C HIS A 56 -12.63 11.19 18.25
N CYS A 57 -11.64 11.53 17.41
CA CYS A 57 -11.21 10.66 16.32
C CYS A 57 -9.71 10.66 16.12
N SER A 58 -9.21 9.59 15.51
CA SER A 58 -7.85 9.47 14.98
C SER A 58 -7.86 9.37 13.46
N LEU A 59 -6.77 9.78 12.82
CA LEU A 59 -6.52 9.61 11.39
C LEU A 59 -5.71 8.32 11.18
N GLU A 60 -6.25 7.38 10.42
CA GLU A 60 -5.57 6.14 10.03
C GLU A 60 -5.13 6.26 8.57
N ILE A 61 -3.83 6.17 8.32
CA ILE A 61 -3.25 6.10 6.98
C ILE A 61 -2.49 4.78 6.89
N GLU A 62 -3.10 3.78 6.27
CA GLU A 62 -2.57 2.41 6.23
C GLU A 62 -2.30 1.94 4.80
N VAL A 63 -1.33 1.04 4.68
CA VAL A 63 -1.04 0.27 3.48
C VAL A 63 -1.14 -1.21 3.82
N ARG A 64 -1.92 -1.96 3.05
CA ARG A 64 -2.08 -3.40 3.24
C ARG A 64 -1.47 -4.14 2.07
N LEU A 65 -0.75 -5.23 2.36
CA LEU A 65 -0.26 -6.15 1.34
C LEU A 65 -1.32 -7.23 1.05
N GLY A 66 -1.41 -7.62 -0.22
CA GLY A 66 -2.41 -8.56 -0.69
C GLY A 66 -2.28 -8.83 -2.18
N PHE A 67 -3.38 -9.17 -2.83
CA PHE A 67 -3.44 -9.24 -4.29
C PHE A 67 -4.70 -8.55 -4.81
N ILE A 68 -4.65 -8.09 -6.05
CA ILE A 68 -5.79 -7.55 -6.75
C ILE A 68 -6.41 -8.67 -7.58
N GLN A 69 -7.71 -8.81 -7.49
CA GLN A 69 -8.49 -9.85 -8.14
C GLN A 69 -9.49 -9.19 -9.09
N ASP A 70 -9.62 -9.73 -10.29
CA ASP A 70 -10.64 -9.31 -11.25
C ASP A 70 -12.01 -9.72 -10.72
N SER A 71 -12.94 -8.79 -10.68
CA SER A 71 -14.28 -9.01 -10.11
C SER A 71 -15.16 -9.92 -10.97
N ARG A 72 -14.79 -10.17 -12.22
CA ARG A 72 -15.55 -11.01 -13.16
C ARG A 72 -15.08 -12.45 -13.20
N SER A 73 -13.76 -12.66 -13.17
CA SER A 73 -13.17 -13.99 -13.30
C SER A 73 -12.78 -14.61 -11.95
N ASP A 74 -12.75 -13.81 -10.88
CA ASP A 74 -12.16 -14.19 -9.59
C ASP A 74 -10.69 -14.68 -9.73
N LEU A 75 -10.03 -14.36 -10.83
CA LEU A 75 -8.60 -14.61 -11.00
C LEU A 75 -7.82 -13.37 -10.57
N ARG A 76 -6.54 -13.57 -10.29
CA ARG A 76 -5.63 -12.45 -10.04
C ARG A 76 -5.66 -11.49 -11.24
N PHE A 77 -5.88 -10.22 -10.97
CA PHE A 77 -5.82 -9.16 -11.95
C PHE A 77 -4.35 -8.95 -12.36
N ARG A 78 -4.08 -8.96 -13.66
CA ARG A 78 -2.72 -8.76 -14.20
C ARG A 78 -2.71 -7.62 -15.19
N LEU A 79 -1.65 -6.83 -15.17
CA LEU A 79 -1.38 -5.80 -16.15
C LEU A 79 -0.05 -6.09 -16.84
N PRO A 80 0.11 -5.83 -18.15
CA PRO A 80 1.37 -5.99 -18.85
C PRO A 80 2.34 -4.84 -18.49
N LEU A 81 2.58 -4.60 -17.20
CA LEU A 81 3.34 -3.47 -16.68
C LEU A 81 4.42 -3.96 -15.71
N LEU A 82 5.61 -3.38 -15.85
CA LEU A 82 6.79 -3.72 -15.05
C LEU A 82 6.91 -2.89 -13.76
N SER A 83 5.98 -1.96 -13.57
CA SER A 83 6.01 -0.96 -12.49
C SER A 83 4.67 -0.91 -11.77
N ASP A 84 4.72 -0.42 -10.54
CA ASP A 84 3.53 -0.08 -9.78
C ASP A 84 2.60 0.84 -10.56
N THR A 85 1.33 0.47 -10.54
CA THR A 85 0.27 1.15 -11.28
C THR A 85 -0.90 1.40 -10.35
N LEU A 86 -1.17 2.69 -10.11
CA LEU A 86 -2.37 3.10 -9.38
C LEU A 86 -3.60 2.80 -10.24
N LEU A 87 -4.48 1.93 -9.75
CA LEU A 87 -5.69 1.57 -10.47
C LEU A 87 -6.79 2.62 -10.27
N SER A 88 -7.58 2.83 -11.31
CA SER A 88 -8.78 3.66 -11.24
C SER A 88 -9.80 3.06 -10.26
N ASN A 89 -10.53 3.92 -9.54
CA ASN A 89 -11.64 3.51 -8.68
C ASN A 89 -12.77 2.80 -9.46
N HIS A 90 -12.82 2.99 -10.78
CA HIS A 90 -13.78 2.34 -11.68
C HIS A 90 -13.28 1.03 -12.27
N ALA A 91 -12.03 0.63 -11.99
CA ALA A 91 -11.53 -0.66 -12.43
C ALA A 91 -12.38 -1.78 -11.79
N PRO A 92 -12.82 -2.80 -12.55
CA PRO A 92 -13.66 -3.89 -12.05
C PRO A 92 -12.83 -4.89 -11.24
N VAL A 93 -12.17 -4.42 -10.18
CA VAL A 93 -11.22 -5.18 -9.39
C VAL A 93 -11.54 -5.07 -7.90
N ARG A 94 -11.22 -6.12 -7.16
CA ARG A 94 -11.26 -6.14 -5.70
C ARG A 94 -9.88 -6.42 -5.14
N PHE A 95 -9.56 -5.84 -3.99
CA PHE A 95 -8.34 -6.17 -3.28
C PHE A 95 -8.68 -7.23 -2.24
N VAL A 96 -7.86 -8.28 -2.18
CA VAL A 96 -7.93 -9.31 -1.16
C VAL A 96 -6.72 -9.11 -0.24
N PRO A 97 -6.91 -8.66 1.01
CA PRO A 97 -5.82 -8.57 1.97
C PRO A 97 -5.35 -9.98 2.34
N GLY A 98 -4.04 -10.15 2.43
CA GLY A 98 -3.49 -11.42 2.90
C GLY A 98 -2.15 -11.75 2.24
N VAL A 99 -1.32 -12.45 2.98
CA VAL A 99 -0.05 -13.01 2.50
C VAL A 99 0.02 -14.49 2.88
N SER A 100 0.92 -15.23 2.23
CA SER A 100 1.23 -16.60 2.66
C SER A 100 1.88 -16.61 4.05
N GLU A 101 1.75 -17.74 4.77
CA GLU A 101 2.44 -17.92 6.06
C GLU A 101 3.96 -17.76 5.93
N ALA A 102 4.55 -18.21 4.81
CA ALA A 102 5.98 -18.08 4.54
C ALA A 102 6.38 -16.59 4.43
N GLN A 103 5.65 -15.80 3.63
CA GLN A 103 5.86 -14.35 3.51
C GLN A 103 5.69 -13.64 4.86
N TYR A 104 4.69 -14.04 5.65
CA TYR A 104 4.48 -13.52 7.00
C TYR A 104 5.67 -13.79 7.93
N LYS A 105 6.18 -15.04 7.95
CA LYS A 105 7.36 -15.41 8.75
C LYS A 105 8.61 -14.65 8.30
N HIS A 106 8.78 -14.45 7.00
CA HIS A 106 9.93 -13.72 6.44
C HIS A 106 9.89 -12.24 6.82
N ALA A 107 8.73 -11.58 6.71
CA ALA A 107 8.52 -10.22 7.19
C ALA A 107 8.84 -10.09 8.69
N LYS A 108 8.35 -11.04 9.50
CA LYS A 108 8.57 -11.04 10.94
C LYS A 108 10.05 -11.17 11.30
N SER A 109 10.78 -12.04 10.61
CA SER A 109 12.22 -12.21 10.80
C SER A 109 12.97 -10.91 10.52
N LEU A 110 12.71 -10.28 9.36
CA LEU A 110 13.32 -9.01 8.98
C LEU A 110 13.07 -7.90 10.03
N LEU A 111 11.81 -7.72 10.45
CA LEU A 111 11.47 -6.65 11.39
C LEU A 111 12.04 -6.90 12.79
N THR A 112 12.14 -8.16 13.20
CA THR A 112 12.79 -8.54 14.46
C THR A 112 14.29 -8.23 14.42
N GLU A 113 14.95 -8.52 13.30
CA GLU A 113 16.36 -8.20 13.10
C GLU A 113 16.61 -6.69 13.09
N LEU A 114 15.86 -5.93 12.28
CA LEU A 114 16.00 -4.47 12.19
C LEU A 114 15.75 -3.79 13.53
N SER A 115 14.67 -4.16 14.22
CA SER A 115 14.37 -3.61 15.54
C SER A 115 15.38 -4.03 16.61
N GLY A 116 15.98 -5.22 16.52
CA GLY A 116 17.04 -5.65 17.42
C GLY A 116 18.37 -4.90 17.20
N ALA A 117 18.80 -4.77 15.94
CA ALA A 117 20.06 -4.15 15.57
C ALA A 117 20.08 -2.64 15.86
N GLU A 118 18.98 -1.92 15.59
CA GLU A 118 18.90 -0.47 15.78
C GLU A 118 18.59 -0.07 17.24
N ASN A 119 17.86 -0.88 18.01
CA ASN A 119 17.58 -0.57 19.42
C ASN A 119 18.84 -0.53 20.31
N LEU A 120 19.94 -1.15 19.87
CA LEU A 120 21.24 -1.04 20.54
C LEU A 120 21.85 0.37 20.44
N LYS A 121 21.36 1.21 19.52
CA LYS A 121 21.85 2.58 19.27
C LYS A 121 20.92 3.68 19.80
N GLY A 122 19.75 3.31 20.34
CA GLY A 122 18.76 4.22 20.91
C GLY A 122 17.35 3.61 20.92
N ASN A 123 16.41 4.17 21.68
CA ASN A 123 15.00 3.73 21.72
C ASN A 123 14.22 4.13 20.45
N GLU A 124 14.77 3.81 19.27
CA GLU A 124 14.18 4.17 17.98
C GLU A 124 12.98 3.31 17.62
N TRP A 125 12.95 2.06 18.08
CA TRP A 125 11.82 1.16 17.87
C TRP A 125 10.98 0.96 19.13
N THR A 126 9.68 0.79 18.94
CA THR A 126 8.75 0.31 19.95
C THR A 126 8.11 -0.96 19.44
N VAL A 127 8.38 -2.07 20.12
CA VAL A 127 7.95 -3.41 19.72
C VAL A 127 6.92 -3.93 20.72
N ARG A 128 5.76 -4.36 20.22
CA ARG A 128 4.69 -4.99 21.01
C ARG A 128 4.35 -6.35 20.40
N ASN A 129 4.72 -7.41 21.08
CA ASN A 129 4.58 -8.77 20.57
C ASN A 129 3.37 -9.49 21.18
N ASN A 130 2.73 -10.35 20.38
CA ASN A 130 1.62 -11.20 20.77
C ASN A 130 0.41 -10.47 21.37
N GLU A 131 0.10 -9.27 20.87
CA GLU A 131 -1.15 -8.58 21.23
C GLU A 131 -2.35 -9.37 20.70
N CYS A 132 -3.17 -9.90 21.60
CA CYS A 132 -4.36 -10.65 21.24
C CYS A 132 -5.61 -9.79 21.46
N THR A 133 -6.34 -9.53 20.37
CA THR A 133 -7.59 -8.76 20.41
C THR A 133 -8.73 -9.58 19.82
N LEU A 134 -9.89 -9.51 20.45
CA LEU A 134 -11.14 -10.05 19.92
C LEU A 134 -12.00 -8.88 19.45
N ASN A 135 -12.16 -8.81 18.14
CA ASN A 135 -12.98 -7.81 17.48
C ASN A 135 -14.38 -8.35 17.26
N ARG A 136 -15.38 -7.59 17.68
CA ARG A 136 -16.81 -7.85 17.44
C ARG A 136 -17.37 -6.74 16.58
N PHE A 137 -18.12 -7.11 15.55
CA PHE A 137 -18.66 -6.15 14.58
C PHE A 137 -20.18 -6.11 14.68
N PHE A 138 -20.73 -4.89 14.71
CA PHE A 138 -22.15 -4.64 14.91
C PHE A 138 -22.67 -3.75 13.79
N ASP A 139 -23.74 -4.19 13.13
CA ASP A 139 -24.53 -3.33 12.24
C ASP A 139 -25.52 -2.56 13.11
N ILE A 140 -25.32 -1.25 13.25
CA ILE A 140 -26.17 -0.40 14.08
C ILE A 140 -26.96 0.54 13.17
N PRO A 141 -28.30 0.58 13.27
CA PRO A 141 -29.12 1.49 12.47
C PRO A 141 -28.65 2.94 12.60
N GLY A 142 -28.51 3.63 11.46
CA GLY A 142 -28.01 5.01 11.39
C GLY A 142 -26.51 5.15 11.13
N PHE A 143 -25.76 4.04 11.05
CA PHE A 143 -24.37 4.03 10.61
C PHE A 143 -24.19 3.25 9.32
N ASP A 144 -23.46 3.85 8.37
CA ASP A 144 -23.18 3.23 7.06
C ASP A 144 -22.12 2.12 7.13
N GLN A 145 -21.35 2.05 8.22
CA GLN A 145 -20.30 1.06 8.44
C GLN A 145 -20.49 0.37 9.80
N PRO A 146 -20.11 -0.91 9.90
CA PRO A 146 -20.21 -1.64 11.14
C PRO A 146 -19.31 -1.02 12.22
N ILE A 147 -19.82 -0.95 13.44
CA ILE A 147 -19.03 -0.52 14.60
C ILE A 147 -18.22 -1.71 15.11
N ARG A 148 -16.92 -1.50 15.29
CA ARG A 148 -15.99 -2.50 15.83
C ARG A 148 -15.82 -2.26 17.32
N ILE A 149 -16.08 -3.28 18.14
CA ILE A 149 -15.65 -3.32 19.55
C ILE A 149 -14.47 -4.26 19.67
N SER A 150 -13.32 -3.72 20.08
CA SER A 150 -12.09 -4.45 20.34
C SER A 150 -11.95 -4.71 21.84
N THR A 151 -11.69 -5.97 22.21
CA THR A 151 -11.39 -6.36 23.60
C THR A 151 -10.07 -7.10 23.67
N SER A 152 -9.17 -6.71 24.58
CA SER A 152 -7.92 -7.45 24.84
C SER A 152 -8.22 -8.79 25.50
N VAL A 153 -7.57 -9.85 25.02
CA VAL A 153 -7.79 -11.23 25.48
C VAL A 153 -6.45 -11.80 25.94
N ASP A 154 -6.45 -12.55 27.05
CA ASP A 154 -5.23 -13.24 27.46
C ASP A 154 -4.85 -14.34 26.45
N SER A 155 -3.58 -14.35 26.07
CA SER A 155 -3.00 -15.24 25.06
C SER A 155 -3.09 -16.73 25.40
N LYS A 156 -3.27 -17.09 26.68
CA LYS A 156 -3.22 -18.49 27.13
C LYS A 156 -4.59 -19.17 27.29
N ASP A 157 -5.66 -18.43 27.60
CA ASP A 157 -6.95 -19.04 27.96
C ASP A 157 -8.16 -18.47 27.23
N GLY A 158 -7.99 -17.51 26.31
CA GLY A 158 -9.12 -16.87 25.62
C GLY A 158 -10.07 -16.11 26.56
N ARG A 159 -9.72 -15.99 27.85
CA ARG A 159 -10.46 -15.23 28.86
C ARG A 159 -10.11 -13.76 28.70
N SER A 160 -11.15 -12.93 28.65
CA SER A 160 -11.00 -11.47 28.64
C SER A 160 -10.18 -11.07 29.87
N LEU A 161 -9.10 -10.32 29.67
CA LEU A 161 -8.45 -9.65 30.80
C LEU A 161 -9.49 -8.73 31.43
N ASN A 162 -9.65 -8.80 32.76
CA ASN A 162 -10.55 -7.92 33.54
C ASN A 162 -10.15 -6.44 33.48
N ASN A 163 -9.14 -6.07 32.69
CA ASN A 163 -8.87 -4.70 32.34
C ASN A 163 -9.83 -4.27 31.22
N ASN A 164 -10.88 -3.56 31.65
CA ASN A 164 -12.01 -3.02 30.90
C ASN A 164 -11.68 -2.03 29.76
N SER A 165 -10.52 -2.08 29.12
CA SER A 165 -10.24 -1.24 27.96
C SER A 165 -10.94 -1.84 26.73
N ARG A 166 -12.26 -1.63 26.64
CA ARG A 166 -13.02 -1.85 25.42
C ARG A 166 -12.92 -0.60 24.58
N GLU A 167 -12.35 -0.75 23.39
CA GLU A 167 -12.30 0.31 22.40
C GLU A 167 -13.42 0.05 21.40
N ALA A 168 -14.32 1.02 21.23
CA ALA A 168 -15.36 0.94 20.23
C ALA A 168 -15.14 2.03 19.19
N ILE A 169 -14.97 1.61 17.94
CA ILE A 169 -14.59 2.49 16.84
C ILE A 169 -15.59 2.37 15.70
N ARG A 170 -15.93 3.53 15.14
CA ARG A 170 -16.58 3.66 13.83
C ARG A 170 -15.56 4.17 12.81
N LYS A 171 -15.35 3.42 11.74
CA LYS A 171 -14.51 3.85 10.61
C LYS A 171 -15.30 4.71 9.63
N VAL A 172 -14.71 5.81 9.19
CA VAL A 172 -15.19 6.65 8.09
C VAL A 172 -14.12 6.66 7.01
N LYS A 173 -14.43 6.07 5.85
CA LYS A 173 -13.49 5.92 4.75
C LYS A 173 -13.34 7.22 3.98
N LEU A 174 -12.11 7.73 3.87
CA LEU A 174 -11.79 8.95 3.11
C LEU A 174 -11.17 8.65 1.74
N LEU A 175 -10.30 7.65 1.69
CA LEU A 175 -9.55 7.27 0.49
C LEU A 175 -9.29 5.76 0.45
N SER A 176 -9.27 5.19 -0.75
CA SER A 176 -8.78 3.83 -0.99
C SER A 176 -8.24 3.72 -2.38
N TRP A 177 -6.97 3.36 -2.48
CA TRP A 177 -6.23 3.22 -3.71
C TRP A 177 -5.65 1.83 -3.82
N ASN A 178 -5.99 1.13 -4.90
CA ASN A 178 -5.38 -0.15 -5.21
C ASN A 178 -4.17 0.12 -6.11
N VAL A 179 -3.02 -0.44 -5.77
CA VAL A 179 -1.82 -0.36 -6.60
C VAL A 179 -1.46 -1.76 -7.04
N SER A 180 -1.55 -1.99 -8.34
CA SER A 180 -1.08 -3.24 -8.94
C SER A 180 0.44 -3.16 -9.07
N SER A 181 1.12 -4.12 -8.48
CA SER A 181 2.56 -4.29 -8.59
C SER A 181 2.91 -5.10 -9.84
N LYS A 182 4.15 -4.95 -10.32
CA LYS A 182 4.75 -5.68 -11.44
C LYS A 182 4.15 -7.08 -11.63
N THR A 183 3.47 -7.29 -12.75
CA THR A 183 3.19 -8.61 -13.28
C THR A 183 4.14 -8.80 -14.45
N ALA A 184 5.42 -9.08 -14.13
CA ALA A 184 6.26 -9.62 -15.17
C ALA A 184 5.61 -10.92 -15.61
N TYR A 185 5.23 -10.97 -16.88
CA TYR A 185 5.20 -12.22 -17.60
C TYR A 185 6.51 -12.93 -17.31
N GLU A 186 6.51 -13.92 -16.41
CA GLU A 186 7.44 -15.04 -16.48
C GLU A 186 7.06 -15.85 -17.74
N ILE A 187 7.15 -15.24 -18.93
CA ILE A 187 7.27 -15.98 -20.18
C ILE A 187 8.76 -16.27 -20.32
N ASP A 188 9.29 -17.13 -19.46
CA ASP A 188 10.55 -17.82 -19.76
C ASP A 188 10.40 -19.34 -19.71
N ASN A 189 9.25 -19.89 -19.29
CA ASN A 189 9.01 -21.33 -19.26
C ASN A 189 7.69 -21.75 -19.92
N LEU A 190 7.29 -21.14 -21.04
CA LEU A 190 6.33 -21.77 -21.97
C LEU A 190 7.01 -22.76 -22.91
N GLN A 191 7.97 -23.52 -22.38
CA GLN A 191 8.36 -24.80 -22.94
C GLN A 191 7.92 -25.85 -21.94
N GLU A 192 6.84 -26.56 -22.34
CA GLU A 192 6.56 -27.95 -22.03
C GLU A 192 6.86 -28.40 -20.58
N GLU A 193 5.82 -28.48 -19.74
CA GLU A 193 5.47 -29.67 -18.93
C GLU A 193 4.62 -29.30 -17.70
N GLU A 194 3.44 -29.92 -17.64
CA GLU A 194 2.58 -30.19 -16.47
C GLU A 194 1.89 -29.03 -15.72
N GLU A 195 0.65 -29.33 -15.29
CA GLU A 195 -0.26 -28.51 -14.49
C GLU A 195 0.31 -28.22 -13.08
N GLN A 196 1.44 -27.52 -12.99
CA GLN A 196 1.85 -26.91 -11.73
C GLN A 196 1.09 -25.60 -11.55
N GLU A 197 0.21 -25.60 -10.55
CA GLU A 197 -0.48 -24.44 -10.01
C GLU A 197 0.57 -23.36 -9.67
N TYR A 198 0.83 -22.45 -10.62
CA TYR A 198 1.73 -21.31 -10.42
C TYR A 198 1.19 -20.47 -9.27
N THR A 199 1.70 -20.71 -8.06
CA THR A 199 1.45 -19.85 -6.92
C THR A 199 2.20 -18.54 -7.16
N ASP A 200 1.53 -17.62 -7.85
CA ASP A 200 2.02 -16.28 -8.11
C ASP A 200 2.28 -15.57 -6.77
N ASN A 201 3.54 -15.61 -6.34
CA ASN A 201 3.99 -15.07 -5.05
C ASN A 201 4.04 -13.54 -5.05
N THR A 202 3.75 -12.88 -6.18
CA THR A 202 3.77 -11.42 -6.24
C THR A 202 2.71 -10.83 -5.32
N LEU A 203 2.94 -9.62 -4.82
CA LEU A 203 2.00 -8.94 -3.93
C LEU A 203 1.65 -7.57 -4.51
N ASP A 204 0.37 -7.26 -4.51
CA ASP A 204 -0.15 -5.92 -4.71
C ASP A 204 -0.32 -5.23 -3.36
N TYR A 205 -0.69 -3.95 -3.38
CA TYR A 205 -1.00 -3.26 -2.13
C TYR A 205 -2.14 -2.26 -2.27
N ARG A 206 -2.81 -2.00 -1.14
CA ARG A 206 -3.86 -0.99 -1.03
C ARG A 206 -3.46 0.07 -0.03
N ILE A 207 -3.50 1.34 -0.44
CA ILE A 207 -3.40 2.49 0.46
C ILE A 207 -4.83 2.88 0.87
N ALA A 208 -5.11 3.00 2.16
CA ALA A 208 -6.38 3.46 2.69
C ALA A 208 -6.17 4.61 3.68
N VAL A 209 -7.06 5.60 3.63
CA VAL A 209 -7.12 6.70 4.60
C VAL A 209 -8.50 6.71 5.21
N ASN A 210 -8.57 6.59 6.54
CA ASN A 210 -9.81 6.53 7.30
C ASN A 210 -9.76 7.46 8.50
N LEU A 211 -10.92 7.91 8.98
CA LEU A 211 -11.08 8.43 10.34
C LEU A 211 -11.63 7.31 11.23
N GLU A 212 -11.01 7.09 12.37
CA GLU A 212 -11.54 6.20 13.41
C GLU A 212 -12.14 7.05 14.51
N TYR A 213 -13.47 7.08 14.60
CA TYR A 213 -14.21 7.79 15.64
C TYR A 213 -14.45 6.88 16.84
N ASP A 214 -14.16 7.39 18.04
CA ASP A 214 -14.54 6.72 19.28
C ASP A 214 -16.05 6.72 19.44
N VAL A 215 -16.62 5.55 19.75
CA VAL A 215 -18.05 5.37 20.01
C VAL A 215 -18.23 5.07 21.49
N SER A 216 -19.14 5.78 22.14
CA SER A 216 -19.46 5.51 23.54
C SER A 216 -20.00 4.09 23.70
N LEU A 217 -19.44 3.31 24.63
CA LEU A 217 -19.93 1.96 24.90
C LEU A 217 -21.37 1.93 25.43
N THR A 218 -21.85 3.03 26.00
CA THR A 218 -23.22 3.15 26.52
C THR A 218 -24.28 3.11 25.43
N THR A 219 -23.92 3.41 24.18
CA THR A 219 -24.85 3.42 23.04
C THR A 219 -24.84 2.10 22.28
N LEU A 220 -23.99 1.14 22.66
CA LEU A 220 -23.82 -0.10 21.92
C LEU A 220 -24.71 -1.23 22.46
N PRO A 221 -25.25 -2.09 21.57
CA PRO A 221 -25.99 -3.27 21.99
C PRO A 221 -25.11 -4.23 22.80
N THR A 222 -25.75 -5.14 23.53
CA THR A 222 -25.01 -6.18 24.25
C THR A 222 -24.16 -7.01 23.28
N THR A 223 -23.01 -7.50 23.74
CA THR A 223 -22.03 -8.20 22.88
C THR A 223 -22.56 -9.49 22.23
N ALA A 224 -23.73 -9.96 22.66
CA ALA A 224 -24.44 -11.10 22.08
C ALA A 224 -24.97 -10.86 20.66
N HIS A 225 -25.14 -9.59 20.26
CA HIS A 225 -25.67 -9.22 18.94
C HIS A 225 -24.57 -8.96 17.89
N ALA A 226 -23.33 -9.38 18.15
CA ALA A 226 -22.26 -9.24 17.18
C ALA A 226 -22.57 -10.07 15.93
N LYS A 227 -22.51 -9.45 14.75
CA LYS A 227 -22.77 -10.11 13.47
C LYS A 227 -21.69 -11.13 13.12
N TYR A 228 -20.44 -10.77 13.39
CA TYR A 228 -19.30 -11.67 13.28
C TYR A 228 -18.22 -11.26 14.28
N CYS A 229 -17.39 -12.23 14.67
CA CYS A 229 -16.26 -12.02 15.55
C CYS A 229 -14.97 -12.45 14.85
N ARG A 230 -13.89 -11.71 15.11
CA ARG A 230 -12.56 -12.00 14.57
C ARG A 230 -11.53 -11.87 15.68
N ARG A 231 -10.80 -12.95 15.94
CA ARG A 231 -9.62 -12.93 16.81
C ARG A 231 -8.43 -12.48 15.98
N LYS A 232 -7.63 -11.57 16.52
CA LYS A 232 -6.38 -11.07 15.93
C LYS A 232 -5.26 -11.30 16.92
N LYS A 233 -4.18 -11.94 16.47
CA LYS A 233 -2.90 -12.02 17.16
C LYS A 233 -1.90 -11.17 16.39
N ARG A 234 -1.34 -10.15 17.02
CA ARG A 234 -0.54 -9.12 16.36
C ARG A 234 0.84 -8.95 16.99
N ASP A 235 1.84 -8.83 16.13
CA ASP A 235 3.15 -8.28 16.47
C ASP A 235 3.27 -6.90 15.80
N SER A 236 3.50 -5.85 16.59
CA SER A 236 3.58 -4.47 16.13
C SER A 236 5.00 -3.93 16.30
N PHE A 237 5.56 -3.34 15.25
CA PHE A 237 6.89 -2.71 15.24
C PHE A 237 6.73 -1.25 14.82
N ALA A 238 6.96 -0.30 15.72
CA ALA A 238 6.85 1.13 15.42
C ALA A 238 8.23 1.79 15.41
N HIS A 239 8.59 2.44 14.31
CA HIS A 239 9.81 3.24 14.22
C HIS A 239 9.49 4.70 14.59
N ASN A 240 9.84 5.09 15.82
CA ASN A 240 9.39 6.31 16.49
C ASN A 240 9.72 7.58 15.72
N SER A 241 10.95 7.69 15.20
CA SER A 241 11.41 8.92 14.52
C SER A 241 10.89 9.06 13.10
N ALA A 242 10.49 7.95 12.46
CA ALA A 242 9.95 7.95 11.11
C ALA A 242 8.42 8.02 11.09
N GLY A 243 7.78 7.69 12.21
CA GLY A 243 6.33 7.68 12.32
C GLY A 243 5.68 6.58 11.48
N ILE A 244 6.36 5.46 11.24
CA ILE A 244 5.81 4.29 10.53
C ILE A 244 5.71 3.12 11.50
N ARG A 245 4.56 2.44 11.48
CA ARG A 245 4.28 1.22 12.24
C ARG A 245 4.02 0.06 11.30
N PHE A 246 4.55 -1.12 11.62
CA PHE A 246 4.30 -2.38 10.94
C PHE A 246 3.47 -3.26 11.85
N ASP A 247 2.30 -3.69 11.38
CA ASP A 247 1.42 -4.60 12.10
C ASP A 247 1.36 -5.92 11.35
N LEU A 248 1.91 -6.96 11.98
CA LEU A 248 1.87 -8.33 11.48
C LEU A 248 0.77 -9.04 12.23
N THR A 249 -0.34 -9.31 11.55
CA THR A 249 -1.55 -9.84 12.18
C THR A 249 -1.90 -11.22 11.64
N GLN A 250 -1.97 -12.21 12.52
CA GLN A 250 -2.68 -13.46 12.27
C GLN A 250 -4.15 -13.28 12.66
N THR A 251 -5.08 -13.59 11.77
CA THR A 251 -6.52 -13.51 12.05
C THR A 251 -7.22 -14.86 11.97
N GLU A 252 -8.16 -15.06 12.88
CA GLU A 252 -9.02 -16.24 12.96
C GLU A 252 -10.46 -15.76 13.11
N GLU A 253 -11.32 -16.10 12.14
CA GLU A 253 -12.75 -15.84 12.27
C GLU A 253 -13.34 -16.79 13.31
N THR A 254 -14.12 -16.24 14.24
CA THR A 254 -14.73 -17.01 15.33
C THR A 254 -16.25 -16.88 15.16
N GLY A 255 -16.88 -17.88 14.54
CA GLY A 255 -18.33 -17.93 14.32
C GLY A 255 -18.94 -19.21 14.87
N ASP A 256 -20.07 -19.07 15.58
CA ASP A 256 -20.92 -20.15 16.11
C ASP A 256 -22.19 -20.34 15.25
N THR A 257 -22.19 -19.84 14.01
CA THR A 257 -23.30 -20.04 13.10
C THR A 257 -23.14 -21.40 12.41
N GLN A 258 -24.17 -22.24 12.49
CA GLN A 258 -24.24 -23.62 11.95
C GLN A 258 -23.98 -23.76 10.43
N PHE A 259 -23.52 -22.70 9.76
CA PHE A 259 -23.21 -22.64 8.33
C PHE A 259 -21.83 -22.05 8.01
N SER A 260 -20.99 -21.72 9.00
CA SER A 260 -19.61 -21.31 8.71
C SER A 260 -18.74 -22.52 8.45
N GLN A 261 -18.45 -22.80 7.17
CA GLN A 261 -17.20 -23.48 6.80
C GLN A 261 -16.09 -22.80 7.59
N LYS A 262 -15.27 -23.58 8.32
CA LYS A 262 -14.07 -23.09 9.02
C LYS A 262 -13.23 -22.27 8.03
N GLN A 263 -13.42 -20.95 7.99
CA GLN A 263 -12.52 -20.10 7.23
C GLN A 263 -11.18 -20.14 7.96
N GLY A 264 -10.16 -20.57 7.21
CA GLY A 264 -8.83 -20.82 7.72
C GLY A 264 -8.20 -19.56 8.31
N GLN A 265 -7.19 -19.79 9.14
CA GLN A 265 -6.27 -18.77 9.60
C GLN A 265 -5.74 -17.95 8.42
N SER A 266 -5.73 -16.62 8.55
CA SER A 266 -5.15 -15.71 7.55
C SER A 266 -4.05 -14.84 8.15
N TYR A 267 -3.15 -14.37 7.29
CA TYR A 267 -2.00 -13.56 7.68
C TYR A 267 -2.07 -12.22 6.95
N GLU A 268 -2.09 -11.12 7.69
CA GLU A 268 -2.16 -9.74 7.19
C GLU A 268 -0.85 -9.03 7.55
N ILE A 269 -0.31 -8.24 6.61
CA ILE A 269 0.79 -7.30 6.85
C ILE A 269 0.26 -5.89 6.52
N GLU A 270 0.27 -5.02 7.52
CA GLU A 270 -0.19 -3.63 7.43
C GLU A 270 0.97 -2.68 7.78
N LEU A 271 1.11 -1.58 7.05
CA LEU A 271 2.03 -0.48 7.35
C LEU A 271 1.20 0.77 7.62
N GLU A 272 1.42 1.46 8.73
CA GLU A 272 0.66 2.64 9.13
C GLU A 272 1.57 3.86 9.27
N LEU A 273 1.19 4.97 8.66
CA LEU A 273 1.80 6.28 8.90
C LEU A 273 1.09 6.96 10.07
N SER A 274 1.87 7.52 10.99
CA SER A 274 1.39 8.24 12.18
C SER A 274 0.41 9.36 11.81
N GLY A 275 -0.88 9.11 12.07
CA GLY A 275 -1.94 10.10 11.87
C GLY A 275 -1.68 11.39 12.63
N ASN A 276 -1.17 11.30 13.87
CA ASN A 276 -0.83 12.47 14.69
C ASN A 276 0.24 13.35 14.02
N THR A 277 1.22 12.73 13.35
CA THR A 277 2.24 13.47 12.60
C THR A 277 1.62 14.22 11.43
N VAL A 278 0.73 13.57 10.67
CA VAL A 278 0.05 14.18 9.53
C VAL A 278 -0.89 15.30 9.97
N ILE A 279 -1.72 15.06 10.99
CA ILE A 279 -2.60 16.08 11.57
C ILE A 279 -1.79 17.27 12.08
N GLY A 280 -0.69 17.01 12.80
CA GLY A 280 0.20 18.06 13.29
C GLY A 280 0.89 18.88 12.18
N ILE A 281 1.06 18.32 10.98
CA ILE A 281 1.54 19.07 9.80
C ILE A 281 0.40 19.89 9.17
N LEU A 282 -0.79 19.30 9.03
CA LEU A 282 -1.95 19.94 8.44
C LEU A 282 -2.45 21.14 9.26
N THR A 283 -2.43 21.03 10.60
CA THR A 283 -2.90 22.10 11.51
C THR A 283 -1.84 23.14 11.85
N ASN A 284 -0.60 22.98 11.37
CA ASN A 284 0.47 23.91 11.72
C ASN A 284 0.35 25.22 10.92
N GLU A 285 -0.10 26.27 11.60
CA GLU A 285 -0.23 27.63 11.06
C GLU A 285 1.11 28.29 10.75
N LYS A 286 2.21 27.83 11.35
CA LYS A 286 3.56 28.38 11.12
C LYS A 286 4.20 27.89 9.82
N LEU A 287 3.65 26.84 9.21
CA LEU A 287 4.19 26.31 7.96
C LEU A 287 3.56 27.04 6.77
N SER A 288 4.40 27.49 5.85
CA SER A 288 3.92 27.91 4.54
C SER A 288 3.25 26.73 3.82
N PRO A 289 2.33 26.97 2.88
CA PRO A 289 1.72 25.89 2.09
C PRO A 289 2.76 24.97 1.43
N ASN A 290 3.86 25.55 0.91
CA ASN A 290 4.94 24.79 0.30
C ASN A 290 5.70 23.90 1.31
N ASP A 291 6.02 24.43 2.50
CA ASP A 291 6.71 23.66 3.54
C ASP A 291 5.83 22.54 4.10
N ARG A 292 4.52 22.78 4.21
CA ARG A 292 3.54 21.77 4.59
C ARG A 292 3.52 20.64 3.59
N LEU A 293 3.40 20.97 2.29
CA LEU A 293 3.39 19.99 1.21
C LEU A 293 4.70 19.19 1.19
N LEU A 294 5.85 19.85 1.32
CA LEU A 294 7.15 19.19 1.35
C LEU A 294 7.28 18.20 2.52
N LYS A 295 6.81 18.58 3.71
CA LYS A 295 6.80 17.69 4.88
C LYS A 295 5.85 16.51 4.73
N LEU A 296 4.63 16.74 4.24
CA LEU A 296 3.70 15.65 3.94
C LEU A 296 4.31 14.68 2.92
N LYS A 297 4.96 15.23 1.89
CA LYS A 297 5.59 14.48 0.81
C LYS A 297 6.75 13.62 1.30
N TYR A 298 7.55 14.13 2.23
CA TYR A 298 8.59 13.37 2.94
C TYR A 298 8.02 12.12 3.63
N TYR A 299 6.96 12.26 4.41
CA TYR A 299 6.34 11.12 5.12
C TYR A 299 5.61 10.16 4.18
N CYS A 300 4.88 10.66 3.19
CA CYS A 300 4.20 9.83 2.19
C CYS A 300 5.20 9.03 1.33
N SER A 301 6.33 9.65 0.96
CA SER A 301 7.42 8.98 0.24
C SER A 301 8.01 7.85 1.08
N GLY A 302 8.26 8.11 2.37
CA GLY A 302 8.70 7.09 3.33
C GLY A 302 7.74 5.89 3.36
N LEU A 303 6.43 6.13 3.51
CA LEU A 303 5.43 5.07 3.56
C LEU A 303 5.44 4.21 2.28
N VAL A 304 5.41 4.84 1.11
CA VAL A 304 5.36 4.12 -0.19
C VAL A 304 6.67 3.35 -0.45
N ARG A 305 7.83 3.96 -0.19
CA ARG A 305 9.14 3.30 -0.38
C ARG A 305 9.30 2.10 0.53
N THR A 306 8.96 2.26 1.81
CA THR A 306 9.02 1.16 2.78
C THR A 306 8.05 0.03 2.44
N THR A 307 6.85 0.37 1.94
CA THR A 307 5.90 -0.64 1.44
C THR A 307 6.52 -1.47 0.32
N ARG A 308 7.08 -0.81 -0.71
CA ARG A 308 7.72 -1.50 -1.84
C ARG A 308 8.88 -2.38 -1.37
N TYR A 309 9.72 -1.86 -0.49
CA TYR A 309 10.85 -2.61 0.05
C TYR A 309 10.40 -3.90 0.75
N ILE A 310 9.43 -3.83 1.67
CA ILE A 310 8.95 -5.03 2.37
C ILE A 310 8.29 -5.99 1.39
N ARG A 311 7.42 -5.49 0.51
CA ARG A 311 6.76 -6.30 -0.53
C ARG A 311 7.79 -7.07 -1.36
N ASP A 312 8.80 -6.39 -1.89
CA ASP A 312 9.81 -6.97 -2.77
C ASP A 312 10.68 -7.98 -1.99
N TYR A 313 11.05 -7.62 -0.75
CA TYR A 313 11.83 -8.49 0.13
C TYR A 313 11.13 -9.82 0.41
N ILE A 314 9.84 -9.80 0.75
CA ILE A 314 9.10 -11.03 1.10
C ILE A 314 8.62 -11.82 -0.12
N THR A 315 8.57 -11.18 -1.29
CA THR A 315 8.18 -11.83 -2.56
C THR A 315 9.38 -12.58 -3.16
N THR A 316 10.59 -12.11 -2.91
CA THR A 316 11.81 -12.72 -3.44
C THR A 316 12.18 -13.94 -2.57
N ARG A 317 12.07 -15.16 -3.12
CA ARG A 317 12.53 -16.39 -2.43
C ARG A 317 14.04 -16.29 -2.16
N GLY A 318 14.45 -16.85 -1.01
CA GLY A 318 15.78 -16.71 -0.42
C GLY A 318 17.00 -16.94 -1.32
N ASP A 319 18.11 -16.37 -0.87
CA ASP A 319 19.52 -16.55 -1.23
C ASP A 319 20.00 -16.25 -2.66
N ASP A 320 19.15 -16.24 -3.70
CA ASP A 320 19.63 -15.99 -5.08
C ASP A 320 19.82 -14.50 -5.45
N VAL A 321 19.51 -13.58 -4.53
CA VAL A 321 19.65 -12.12 -4.75
C VAL A 321 20.78 -11.50 -3.94
N LEU A 322 21.42 -12.25 -3.03
CA LEU A 322 22.60 -11.75 -2.32
C LEU A 322 23.92 -12.11 -3.03
N SER A 323 23.91 -13.04 -3.98
CA SER A 323 25.08 -13.44 -4.79
C SER A 323 24.97 -13.01 -6.26
N GLY A 324 23.75 -12.84 -6.78
CA GLY A 324 23.50 -12.29 -8.09
C GLY A 324 23.39 -10.78 -8.03
N ASN A 325 24.23 -10.10 -8.81
CA ASN A 325 24.23 -8.67 -9.14
C ASN A 325 22.92 -8.23 -9.83
N THR A 326 21.78 -8.57 -9.23
CA THR A 326 20.44 -8.24 -9.69
C THR A 326 20.26 -6.77 -9.41
N ASN A 327 20.56 -5.97 -10.43
CA ASN A 327 19.79 -4.88 -11.03
C ASN A 327 18.77 -4.07 -10.21
N VAL A 328 18.66 -4.19 -8.90
CA VAL A 328 17.89 -3.31 -8.02
C VAL A 328 18.53 -1.91 -8.01
N ASN A 329 19.84 -1.80 -8.26
CA ASN A 329 20.50 -0.50 -8.56
C ASN A 329 20.34 -0.06 -10.02
N SER A 330 19.96 -0.96 -10.94
CA SER A 330 19.68 -0.60 -12.32
C SER A 330 18.29 0.02 -12.46
N PHE A 331 17.31 -0.42 -11.66
CA PHE A 331 15.93 0.10 -11.76
C PHE A 331 15.63 1.32 -10.88
N HIS A 332 16.48 1.67 -9.92
CA HIS A 332 16.35 2.94 -9.19
C HIS A 332 16.66 4.17 -10.05
N ASN A 333 17.27 4.01 -11.24
CA ASN A 333 17.60 5.10 -12.16
C ASN A 333 17.31 4.81 -13.65
N LYS A 334 16.69 3.67 -14.02
CA LYS A 334 16.45 3.29 -15.43
C LYS A 334 15.07 2.70 -15.70
N LEU A 335 14.02 3.41 -15.31
CA LEU A 335 12.76 3.31 -16.04
C LEU A 335 12.46 4.72 -16.53
N GLY A 336 13.02 5.01 -17.72
CA GLY A 336 12.55 6.15 -18.49
C GLY A 336 11.03 6.02 -18.66
N LEU A 337 10.36 7.16 -18.75
CA LEU A 337 9.09 7.22 -19.45
C LEU A 337 9.22 6.33 -20.69
N ALA A 338 8.45 5.24 -20.76
CA ALA A 338 8.22 4.58 -22.03
C ALA A 338 7.33 5.53 -22.82
N ASP A 339 7.95 6.56 -23.39
CA ASP A 339 7.35 7.36 -24.43
C ASP A 339 7.15 6.41 -25.61
N LEU A 340 5.88 6.23 -25.95
CA LEU A 340 5.38 5.24 -26.90
C LEU A 340 5.86 5.50 -28.34
N ARG A 341 6.63 6.57 -28.55
CA ARG A 341 7.29 6.95 -29.80
C ARG A 341 8.65 6.29 -30.04
N PHE A 342 9.23 5.58 -29.05
CA PHE A 342 10.61 5.07 -29.13
C PHE A 342 10.74 3.57 -29.46
N ALA A 343 9.69 2.93 -29.99
CA ALA A 343 9.89 1.69 -30.72
C ALA A 343 10.59 2.04 -32.05
N VAL A 344 11.88 1.72 -32.17
CA VAL A 344 12.64 1.98 -33.40
C VAL A 344 12.04 1.11 -34.51
N GLN A 345 11.39 1.78 -35.45
CA GLN A 345 10.75 1.20 -36.62
C GLN A 345 11.32 1.93 -37.83
N SER A 346 11.48 1.24 -38.96
CA SER A 346 11.94 1.88 -40.20
C SER A 346 11.05 3.08 -40.54
N ASP A 347 11.64 4.18 -41.03
CA ASP A 347 10.94 5.44 -41.34
C ASP A 347 9.65 5.21 -42.18
N GLU A 348 9.68 4.24 -43.08
CA GLU A 348 8.55 3.87 -43.93
C GLU A 348 7.33 3.32 -43.14
N SER A 349 7.56 2.53 -42.08
CA SER A 349 6.50 1.97 -41.23
C SER A 349 5.88 3.04 -40.35
N ALA A 350 6.71 3.96 -39.84
CA ALA A 350 6.27 5.09 -39.04
C ALA A 350 5.39 6.06 -39.86
N ASP A 351 5.75 6.31 -41.12
CA ASP A 351 4.99 7.19 -42.01
C ASP A 351 3.65 6.57 -42.44
N ARG A 352 3.61 5.25 -42.71
CA ARG A 352 2.33 4.56 -42.98
C ARG A 352 1.40 4.59 -41.76
N TYR A 353 1.93 4.37 -40.55
CA TYR A 353 1.14 4.44 -39.33
C TYR A 353 0.53 5.84 -39.10
N LYS A 354 1.35 6.90 -39.23
CA LYS A 354 0.91 8.30 -39.10
C LYS A 354 -0.12 8.68 -40.17
N THR A 355 0.02 8.16 -41.38
CA THR A 355 -0.86 8.51 -42.50
C THR A 355 -2.22 7.83 -42.41
N PHE A 356 -2.27 6.55 -42.02
CA PHE A 356 -3.47 5.73 -42.18
C PHE A 356 -4.17 5.33 -40.88
N VAL A 357 -3.42 5.16 -39.78
CA VAL A 357 -3.95 4.54 -38.55
C VAL A 357 -4.14 5.56 -37.42
N SER A 358 -3.12 6.38 -37.15
CA SER A 358 -3.14 7.42 -36.11
C SER A 358 -4.33 8.39 -36.19
N PRO A 359 -4.79 8.83 -37.38
CA PRO A 359 -5.90 9.78 -37.49
C PRO A 359 -7.27 9.19 -37.14
N GLN A 360 -7.43 7.87 -37.21
CA GLN A 360 -8.74 7.23 -37.07
C GLN A 360 -8.92 6.49 -35.75
N LEU A 361 -7.88 5.82 -35.23
CA LEU A 361 -7.98 4.99 -34.04
C LEU A 361 -6.66 4.99 -33.23
N PRO A 362 -6.30 6.12 -32.60
CA PRO A 362 -4.98 6.31 -31.99
C PRO A 362 -4.63 5.30 -30.88
N LEU A 363 -5.63 4.80 -30.13
CA LEU A 363 -5.40 3.81 -29.06
C LEU A 363 -5.33 2.35 -29.55
N ILE A 364 -6.09 2.01 -30.61
CA ILE A 364 -6.13 0.64 -31.16
C ILE A 364 -4.96 0.41 -32.13
N GLY A 365 -4.60 1.45 -32.89
CA GLY A 365 -3.41 1.45 -33.74
C GLY A 365 -2.14 1.19 -32.94
N ASP A 366 -2.02 1.80 -31.77
CA ASP A 366 -0.90 1.63 -30.84
C ASP A 366 -0.75 0.20 -30.31
N TYR A 367 -1.87 -0.50 -30.12
CA TYR A 367 -1.86 -1.88 -29.64
C TYR A 367 -1.47 -2.85 -30.78
N LEU A 368 -2.06 -2.67 -31.96
CA LEU A 368 -1.71 -3.46 -33.16
C LEU A 368 -0.24 -3.27 -33.55
N PHE A 369 0.27 -2.03 -33.50
CA PHE A 369 1.66 -1.71 -33.84
C PHE A 369 2.67 -2.48 -32.97
N ARG A 370 2.42 -2.60 -31.66
CA ARG A 370 3.28 -3.38 -30.73
C ARG A 370 3.20 -4.88 -30.97
N THR A 371 2.03 -5.36 -31.37
CA THR A 371 1.82 -6.79 -31.62
C THR A 371 2.65 -7.26 -32.81
N VAL A 372 2.91 -6.39 -33.79
CA VAL A 372 3.73 -6.68 -34.98
C VAL A 372 5.21 -6.31 -34.78
N ALA A 373 5.52 -5.27 -34.01
CA ALA A 373 6.90 -4.85 -33.72
C ALA A 373 7.70 -5.88 -32.88
N TYR A 374 7.00 -6.71 -32.09
CA TYR A 374 7.59 -7.78 -31.28
C TYR A 374 8.45 -8.76 -32.10
N ASP A 375 8.09 -9.02 -33.36
CA ASP A 375 8.86 -9.92 -34.23
C ASP A 375 10.18 -9.30 -34.75
N GLN A 376 10.33 -7.97 -34.65
CA GLN A 376 11.52 -7.24 -35.13
C GLN A 376 12.54 -6.91 -34.03
N GLU A 377 12.17 -6.98 -32.75
CA GLU A 377 13.08 -6.77 -31.61
C GLU A 377 14.05 -7.94 -31.37
N LYS A 378 13.98 -9.02 -32.16
CA LYS A 378 14.90 -10.17 -32.08
C LYS A 378 16.31 -9.89 -32.61
N ASP A 379 16.63 -8.68 -33.07
CA ASP A 379 18.00 -8.30 -33.43
C ASP A 379 18.72 -7.61 -32.25
N PRO A 380 19.62 -8.31 -31.52
CA PRO A 380 20.29 -7.79 -30.33
C PRO A 380 21.20 -6.58 -30.58
N LYS A 381 21.42 -6.18 -31.84
CA LYS A 381 22.26 -5.04 -32.20
C LYS A 381 21.60 -3.67 -32.03
N LEU A 382 20.27 -3.59 -31.93
CA LEU A 382 19.52 -2.33 -31.88
C LEU A 382 19.34 -1.74 -30.46
N SER A 383 19.59 -2.52 -29.40
CA SER A 383 19.34 -2.11 -28.01
C SER A 383 20.38 -1.16 -27.41
N HIS A 384 21.54 -0.99 -28.04
CA HIS A 384 22.70 -0.36 -27.41
C HIS A 384 22.73 1.17 -27.39
N ASN A 385 21.84 1.88 -28.10
CA ASN A 385 21.95 3.34 -28.31
C ASN A 385 20.71 4.18 -27.92
N LEU A 386 19.78 3.65 -27.13
CA LEU A 386 18.61 4.43 -26.68
C LEU A 386 18.94 5.28 -25.44
N GLU A 387 19.22 6.58 -25.62
CA GLU A 387 19.14 7.56 -24.53
C GLU A 387 17.67 7.88 -24.24
N SER A 388 17.15 7.34 -23.15
CA SER A 388 15.78 7.58 -22.68
C SER A 388 15.57 9.04 -22.25
N TYR A 389 14.43 9.63 -22.65
CA TYR A 389 13.97 10.94 -22.21
C TYR A 389 13.89 11.01 -20.68
N LYS A 390 14.63 11.96 -20.10
CA LYS A 390 14.68 12.22 -18.65
C LYS A 390 13.84 13.45 -18.35
N GLU A 391 12.63 13.25 -17.84
CA GLU A 391 12.06 14.30 -17.00
C GLU A 391 12.89 14.28 -15.70
N LYS A 392 13.59 15.38 -15.40
CA LYS A 392 14.31 15.54 -14.13
C LYS A 392 13.27 15.66 -13.00
N ILE A 393 12.72 14.54 -12.58
CA ILE A 393 11.99 14.45 -11.31
C ILE A 393 13.08 14.39 -10.25
N GLU A 394 13.25 15.46 -9.48
CA GLU A 394 14.16 15.46 -8.34
C GLU A 394 13.73 14.35 -7.37
N GLU A 395 14.68 13.47 -7.03
CA GLU A 395 14.45 12.41 -6.08
C GLU A 395 14.03 13.02 -4.74
N ILE A 396 12.86 12.62 -4.23
CA ILE A 396 12.33 13.21 -3.01
C ILE A 396 12.93 12.44 -1.83
N PRO A 397 13.81 13.04 -1.00
CA PRO A 397 14.32 12.34 0.16
C PRO A 397 13.15 12.01 1.10
N GLY A 398 12.96 10.74 1.40
CA GLY A 398 12.07 10.29 2.48
C GLY A 398 12.85 10.16 3.80
N PRO A 399 12.19 9.82 4.92
CA PRO A 399 12.89 9.51 6.18
C PRO A 399 13.81 8.30 6.08
N PHE A 400 13.58 7.47 5.07
CA PHE A 400 14.30 6.25 4.83
C PHE A 400 14.99 6.28 3.48
N VAL A 401 16.21 5.76 3.48
CA VAL A 401 17.01 5.45 2.29
C VAL A 401 17.42 3.99 2.36
N VAL A 402 17.54 3.35 1.19
CA VAL A 402 18.09 2.00 1.10
C VAL A 402 19.61 2.15 0.99
N LYS A 403 20.35 1.67 1.98
CA LYS A 403 21.83 1.58 1.93
C LYS A 403 22.24 0.14 1.59
N VAL A 404 23.45 -0.02 1.07
CA VAL A 404 24.09 -1.31 0.82
C VAL A 404 25.29 -1.42 1.76
N ASP A 405 25.39 -2.48 2.53
CA ASP A 405 26.55 -2.72 3.40
C ASP A 405 27.75 -3.26 2.61
N SER A 406 28.86 -3.50 3.32
CA SER A 406 30.09 -4.05 2.74
C SER A 406 29.92 -5.46 2.16
N THR A 407 28.85 -6.18 2.52
CA THR A 407 28.55 -7.53 2.02
C THR A 407 27.60 -7.52 0.82
N GLY A 408 27.16 -6.34 0.36
CA GLY A 408 26.16 -6.22 -0.70
C GLY A 408 24.72 -6.34 -0.18
N HIS A 409 24.52 -6.54 1.13
CA HIS A 409 23.20 -6.62 1.72
C HIS A 409 22.57 -5.23 1.77
N LYS A 410 21.35 -5.14 1.24
CA LYS A 410 20.57 -3.90 1.23
C LYS A 410 19.75 -3.82 2.51
N TYR A 411 19.82 -2.69 3.20
CA TYR A 411 19.02 -2.43 4.39
C TYR A 411 18.43 -1.02 4.32
N VAL A 412 17.22 -0.88 4.87
CA VAL A 412 16.58 0.43 5.01
C VAL A 412 17.13 1.10 6.25
N THR A 413 17.60 2.33 6.12
CA THR A 413 18.07 3.12 7.25
C THR A 413 17.64 4.57 7.10
N LYS A 414 17.79 5.35 8.16
CA LYS A 414 17.42 6.75 8.18
C LYS A 414 18.28 7.55 7.20
N ALA A 415 17.66 8.50 6.49
CA ALA A 415 18.40 9.50 5.73
C ALA A 415 19.22 10.38 6.67
N GLU A 416 20.55 10.42 6.50
CA GLU A 416 21.41 11.41 7.17
C GLU A 416 21.05 12.80 6.61
N ARG A 417 20.78 13.75 7.50
CA ARG A 417 20.37 15.11 7.14
C ARG A 417 21.55 15.97 6.71
#